data_AF-A0AA39ZIL1-F1
#
_entry.id   AF-A0AA39ZIL1-F1
#
_cell.length_a   1.000
_cell.length_b   1.000
_cell.length_c   1.000
_cell.angle_alpha   90.00
_cell.angle_beta   90.00
_cell.angle_gamma   90.00
#
_symmetry.space_group_name_H-M   'P 1'
#
loop_
_entity.id
_entity.type
_entity.pdbx_description
1 polymer ?
#
loop_
_entity_poly.entity_id
_entity_poly.type
_entity_poly.pdbx_seq_one_letter_code
_entity_poly.pdbx_strand_id
1 'polypeptide(L)'
;MQLFTLTRATLGLALAVAASCAPTAKNDIGESLLTQGYTEVSEGVYFRNTTTAPSVNGSSASLGLAAQTHYCQISDMEDGTGDFSAKVDDCWQVYRNVAVDGEWVVTEGYQKVIASYGTCCFGITAHSGATVTIGNVDVHVAILESITQFARQFPGESFQRVSSRGRFQCGWNYGDACGWGIYPR
;
A
#
# COMPACT_ATOMS: atom_id res chain seq x y z
N MET A 1 14.10 82.30 2.84
CA MET A 1 14.73 81.45 3.87
C MET A 1 14.01 80.11 3.83
N GLN A 2 14.75 79.04 3.46
CA GLN A 2 14.52 77.60 3.66
C GLN A 2 13.09 77.03 3.42
N LEU A 3 12.85 76.33 2.31
CA LEU A 3 12.93 74.87 2.13
C LEU A 3 12.06 74.07 3.12
N PHE A 4 11.05 73.34 2.64
CA PHE A 4 10.77 71.94 3.01
C PHE A 4 9.79 71.31 2.00
N THR A 5 10.34 70.40 1.19
CA THR A 5 9.65 69.38 0.41
C THR A 5 8.89 68.42 1.33
N LEU A 6 7.61 68.16 1.02
CA LEU A 6 6.83 67.07 1.60
C LEU A 6 6.24 66.22 0.47
N THR A 7 6.95 65.15 0.14
CA THR A 7 6.48 64.03 -0.68
C THR A 7 5.38 63.29 0.08
N ARG A 8 4.16 63.30 -0.46
CA ARG A 8 3.08 62.43 0.00
C ARG A 8 3.33 61.01 -0.51
N ALA A 9 3.77 60.13 0.38
CA ALA A 9 3.64 58.70 0.23
C ALA A 9 2.51 58.22 1.16
N THR A 10 1.40 57.76 0.60
CA THR A 10 0.42 56.97 1.35
C THR A 10 -0.01 55.76 0.51
N LEU A 11 0.59 54.64 0.91
CA LEU A 11 0.23 53.24 0.79
C LEU A 11 -1.04 52.90 -0.02
N GLY A 12 -0.83 52.20 -1.12
CA GLY A 12 -1.84 51.29 -1.65
C GLY A 12 -2.02 50.11 -0.69
N LEU A 13 -3.23 49.90 -0.21
CA LEU A 13 -3.62 48.75 0.58
C LEU A 13 -3.69 47.54 -0.36
N ALA A 14 -2.58 46.84 -0.56
CA ALA A 14 -2.59 45.54 -1.19
C ALA A 14 -3.20 44.54 -0.19
N LEU A 15 -4.45 44.14 -0.41
CA LEU A 15 -4.98 42.92 0.20
C LEU A 15 -4.16 41.75 -0.33
N ALA A 16 -3.16 41.33 0.44
CA ALA A 16 -2.59 40.00 0.28
C ALA A 16 -3.68 39.01 0.68
N VAL A 17 -4.38 38.47 -0.32
CA VAL A 17 -5.13 37.23 -0.15
C VAL A 17 -4.07 36.15 0.05
N ALA A 18 -3.65 35.97 1.29
CA ALA A 18 -2.98 34.74 1.68
C ALA A 18 -4.04 33.66 1.52
N ALA A 19 -4.01 32.97 0.38
CA ALA A 19 -4.54 31.63 0.30
C ALA A 19 -3.75 30.82 1.33
N SER A 20 -4.26 30.77 2.56
CA SER A 20 -3.87 29.74 3.49
C SER A 20 -4.36 28.46 2.83
N CYS A 21 -3.48 27.82 2.05
CA CYS A 21 -3.53 26.38 1.91
C CYS A 21 -3.43 25.87 3.35
N ALA A 22 -4.59 25.69 3.98
CA ALA A 22 -4.67 25.03 5.25
C ALA A 22 -3.89 23.73 5.07
N PRO A 23 -2.91 23.42 5.93
CA PRO A 23 -2.30 22.11 5.87
C PRO A 23 -3.45 21.12 6.01
N THR A 24 -3.64 20.29 5.00
CA THR A 24 -4.49 19.10 5.11
C THR A 24 -4.16 18.49 6.44
N ALA A 25 -5.15 18.39 7.34
CA ALA A 25 -4.96 17.78 8.64
C ALA A 25 -4.32 16.40 8.38
N LYS A 26 -3.02 16.28 8.67
CA LYS A 26 -2.35 14.98 8.62
C LYS A 26 -3.12 14.12 9.61
N ASN A 27 -3.58 12.95 9.18
CA ASN A 27 -4.22 12.04 10.11
C ASN A 27 -3.20 11.71 11.21
N ASP A 28 -3.60 11.72 12.49
CA ASP A 28 -2.69 11.45 13.61
C ASP A 28 -2.01 10.07 13.47
N ILE A 29 -2.67 9.16 12.74
CA ILE A 29 -2.20 7.83 12.37
C ILE A 29 -0.91 7.92 11.53
N GLY A 30 -0.88 8.76 10.51
CA GLY A 30 0.26 8.89 9.61
C GLY A 30 1.49 9.41 10.33
N GLU A 31 1.34 10.44 11.16
CA GLU A 31 2.45 10.97 11.96
C GLU A 31 3.00 9.94 12.97
N SER A 32 2.10 9.16 13.58
CA SER A 32 2.48 8.04 14.43
C SER A 32 3.26 6.96 13.66
N LEU A 33 2.82 6.57 12.47
CA LEU A 33 3.51 5.58 11.63
C LEU A 33 4.90 6.06 11.18
N LEU A 34 5.03 7.33 10.80
CA LEU A 34 6.33 7.91 10.48
C LEU A 34 7.29 7.85 11.68
N THR A 35 6.79 8.11 12.89
CA THR A 35 7.58 7.99 14.13
C THR A 35 7.97 6.55 14.45
N GLN A 36 7.17 5.57 14.03
CA GLN A 36 7.45 4.13 14.15
C GLN A 36 8.39 3.60 13.04
N GLY A 37 8.92 4.47 12.19
CA GLY A 37 9.89 4.13 11.14
C GLY A 37 9.26 3.66 9.83
N TYR A 38 7.97 3.86 9.62
CA TYR A 38 7.36 3.66 8.31
C TYR A 38 7.65 4.85 7.39
N THR A 39 7.64 4.58 6.09
CA THR A 39 7.70 5.60 5.05
C THR A 39 6.41 5.56 4.24
N GLU A 40 5.77 6.71 4.02
CA GLU A 40 4.62 6.80 3.12
C GLU A 40 5.10 6.64 1.67
N VAL A 41 4.64 5.58 0.99
CA VAL A 41 5.04 5.25 -0.39
C VAL A 41 4.00 5.68 -1.42
N SER A 42 2.75 5.87 -0.97
CA SER A 42 1.64 6.49 -1.70
C SER A 42 0.59 6.95 -0.68
N GLU A 43 -0.39 7.74 -1.11
CA GLU A 43 -1.39 8.35 -0.21
C GLU A 43 -2.04 7.30 0.72
N GLY A 44 -1.68 7.36 2.01
CA GLY A 44 -2.14 6.44 3.05
C GLY A 44 -1.74 4.96 2.83
N VAL A 45 -0.60 4.73 2.19
CA VAL A 45 0.14 3.45 2.18
C VAL A 45 1.51 3.71 2.78
N TYR A 46 1.79 3.03 3.87
CA TYR A 46 3.02 3.17 4.63
C TYR A 46 3.79 1.85 4.59
N PHE A 47 5.08 1.89 4.28
CA PHE A 47 5.92 0.70 4.19
C PHE A 47 7.10 0.79 5.16
N ARG A 48 7.46 -0.34 5.75
CA ARG A 48 8.68 -0.49 6.54
C ARG A 48 9.34 -1.82 6.20
N ASN A 49 10.67 -1.80 6.11
CA ASN A 49 11.48 -3.00 6.02
C ASN A 49 11.67 -3.59 7.43
N THR A 50 11.37 -4.88 7.62
CA THR A 50 11.39 -5.58 8.91
C THR A 50 12.64 -6.45 9.11
N THR A 51 13.74 -6.12 8.43
CA THR A 51 15.07 -6.81 8.54
C THR A 51 15.58 -6.99 9.98
N THR A 52 15.03 -6.24 10.94
CA THR A 52 15.10 -6.55 12.37
C THR A 52 13.69 -6.78 12.92
N ALA A 53 13.27 -8.05 13.03
CA ALA A 53 12.13 -8.38 13.87
C ALA A 53 12.36 -7.82 15.28
N PRO A 54 11.36 -7.19 15.95
CA PRO A 54 11.43 -7.00 17.38
C PRO A 54 11.57 -8.40 17.99
N SER A 55 12.65 -8.66 18.71
CA SER A 55 12.88 -9.93 19.37
C SER A 55 11.69 -10.24 20.28
N VAL A 56 10.83 -11.17 19.85
CA VAL A 56 9.94 -11.85 20.78
C VAL A 56 10.87 -12.66 21.69
N ASN A 57 11.09 -12.18 22.90
CA ASN A 57 11.74 -12.95 23.95
C ASN A 57 10.90 -14.21 24.18
N GLY A 58 11.26 -15.31 23.52
CA GLY A 58 10.46 -16.53 23.46
C GLY A 58 11.07 -17.62 22.59
N SER A 59 12.28 -18.04 22.94
CA SER A 59 12.85 -19.39 22.78
C SER A 59 12.84 -20.12 21.41
N SER A 60 14.06 -20.18 20.87
CA SER A 60 14.78 -21.32 20.27
C SER A 60 14.57 -21.73 18.79
N ALA A 61 15.70 -21.57 18.06
CA ALA A 61 16.20 -22.32 16.89
C ALA A 61 15.40 -22.16 15.59
N SER A 62 15.94 -21.74 14.44
CA SER A 62 17.30 -21.85 13.91
C SER A 62 17.42 -21.02 12.61
N LEU A 63 18.64 -20.58 12.29
CA LEU A 63 19.11 -20.22 10.93
C LEU A 63 18.31 -19.17 10.15
N GLY A 64 18.71 -17.90 10.27
CA GLY A 64 18.72 -16.94 9.16
C GLY A 64 17.45 -16.80 8.31
N LEU A 65 16.27 -16.97 8.91
CA LEU A 65 15.01 -16.68 8.24
C LEU A 65 14.78 -15.17 8.39
N ALA A 66 15.05 -14.47 7.29
CA ALA A 66 14.46 -13.17 6.98
C ALA A 66 13.03 -13.14 7.59
N ALA A 67 12.72 -12.12 8.40
CA ALA A 67 11.49 -12.00 9.16
C ALA A 67 10.25 -12.03 8.25
N GLN A 68 9.82 -13.24 7.89
CA GLN A 68 8.59 -13.51 7.15
C GLN A 68 7.43 -13.02 7.99
N THR A 69 6.86 -11.90 7.58
CA THR A 69 5.82 -11.24 8.31
C THR A 69 4.49 -11.66 7.70
N HIS A 70 3.63 -12.29 8.51
CA HIS A 70 2.31 -12.79 8.12
C HIS A 70 1.28 -12.27 9.12
N TYR A 71 0.35 -11.44 8.67
CA TYR A 71 -0.66 -10.82 9.52
C TYR A 71 -2.07 -11.28 9.19
N CYS A 72 -2.27 -11.83 8.00
CA CYS A 72 -3.59 -12.06 7.44
C CYS A 72 -3.69 -13.39 6.71
N GLN A 73 -4.84 -14.05 6.83
CA GLN A 73 -5.18 -15.22 6.03
C GLN A 73 -6.22 -14.85 4.96
N ILE A 74 -6.16 -15.51 3.81
CA ILE A 74 -7.20 -15.39 2.77
C ILE A 74 -8.47 -16.06 3.30
N SER A 75 -9.59 -15.34 3.36
CA SER A 75 -10.88 -15.89 3.79
C SER A 75 -11.78 -16.26 2.62
N ASP A 76 -11.68 -15.54 1.52
CA ASP A 76 -12.30 -15.85 0.25
C ASP A 76 -11.49 -15.32 -0.92
N MET A 77 -11.73 -15.89 -2.10
CA MET A 77 -11.11 -15.48 -3.33
C MET A 77 -12.04 -15.77 -4.51
N GLU A 78 -12.12 -14.84 -5.45
CA GLU A 78 -12.93 -14.90 -6.66
C GLU A 78 -12.05 -14.75 -7.90
N ASP A 79 -12.36 -15.52 -8.95
CA ASP A 79 -11.73 -15.38 -10.26
C ASP A 79 -12.26 -14.12 -10.97
N GLY A 80 -11.34 -13.26 -11.41
CA GLY A 80 -11.62 -12.10 -12.25
C GLY A 80 -10.92 -12.16 -13.62
N THR A 81 -10.36 -13.30 -13.99
CA THR A 81 -9.46 -13.43 -15.14
C THR A 81 -10.21 -13.26 -16.47
N GLY A 82 -9.69 -12.41 -17.34
CA GLY A 82 -10.24 -12.09 -18.66
C GLY A 82 -9.16 -11.63 -19.63
N ASP A 83 -9.57 -11.28 -20.85
CA ASP A 83 -8.67 -10.87 -21.94
C ASP A 83 -7.82 -9.63 -21.61
N PHE A 84 -8.23 -8.84 -20.60
CA PHE A 84 -7.53 -7.64 -20.15
C PHE A 84 -6.80 -7.82 -18.81
N SER A 85 -6.79 -9.02 -18.24
CA SER A 85 -6.14 -9.28 -16.95
C SER A 85 -4.61 -9.20 -17.00
N ALA A 86 -3.97 -9.05 -15.85
CA ALA A 86 -2.53 -8.94 -15.74
C ALA A 86 -1.81 -10.18 -16.29
N LYS A 87 -0.62 -10.00 -16.85
CA LYS A 87 0.24 -11.11 -17.29
C LYS A 87 0.79 -11.84 -16.06
N VAL A 88 0.77 -13.18 -16.10
CA VAL A 88 1.30 -14.01 -15.02
C VAL A 88 2.79 -13.73 -14.77
N ASP A 89 3.59 -13.53 -15.83
CA ASP A 89 5.02 -13.21 -15.71
C ASP A 89 5.28 -11.90 -14.96
N ASP A 90 4.42 -10.90 -15.17
CA ASP A 90 4.49 -9.63 -14.46
C ASP A 90 4.13 -9.81 -12.98
N CYS A 91 3.13 -10.64 -12.67
CA CYS A 91 2.77 -10.95 -11.29
C CYS A 91 3.86 -11.76 -10.57
N TRP A 92 4.56 -12.65 -11.28
CA TRP A 92 5.75 -13.30 -10.74
C TRP A 92 6.88 -12.30 -10.45
N GLN A 93 7.00 -11.24 -11.24
CA GLN A 93 7.96 -10.20 -10.92
C GLN A 93 7.53 -9.37 -9.71
N VAL A 94 6.23 -9.09 -9.54
CA VAL A 94 5.71 -8.51 -8.28
C VAL A 94 6.07 -9.40 -7.09
N TYR A 95 5.76 -10.70 -7.18
CA TYR A 95 6.11 -11.69 -6.16
C TYR A 95 7.59 -11.67 -5.79
N ARG A 96 8.50 -11.50 -6.76
CA ARG A 96 9.95 -11.41 -6.50
C ARG A 96 10.40 -10.06 -5.93
N ASN A 97 9.71 -8.98 -6.27
CA ASN A 97 10.09 -7.61 -5.88
C ASN A 97 9.57 -7.22 -4.50
N VAL A 98 8.46 -7.81 -4.06
CA VAL A 98 7.94 -7.66 -2.70
C VAL A 98 9.06 -8.09 -1.74
N ALA A 99 9.48 -7.17 -0.89
CA ALA A 99 10.62 -7.37 0.00
C ALA A 99 10.39 -8.62 0.87
N VAL A 100 11.45 -9.43 1.03
CA VAL A 100 11.39 -10.64 1.87
C VAL A 100 11.03 -10.30 3.33
N ASP A 101 11.40 -9.09 3.78
CA ASP A 101 11.17 -8.59 5.14
C ASP A 101 10.50 -7.21 5.07
N GLY A 102 9.19 -7.18 4.85
CA GLY A 102 8.46 -5.92 4.73
C GLY A 102 7.01 -6.04 5.15
N GLU A 103 6.50 -4.93 5.66
CA GLU A 103 5.09 -4.79 6.00
C GLU A 103 4.55 -3.46 5.48
N TRP A 104 3.27 -3.49 5.13
CA TRP A 104 2.50 -2.33 4.70
C TRP A 104 1.42 -2.03 5.71
N VAL A 105 1.25 -0.76 6.07
CA VAL A 105 0.05 -0.26 6.72
C VAL A 105 -0.75 0.53 5.71
N VAL A 106 -1.99 0.10 5.47
CA VAL A 106 -2.90 0.69 4.49
C VAL A 106 -4.05 1.32 5.26
N THR A 107 -4.24 2.63 5.09
CA THR A 107 -5.38 3.32 5.69
C THR A 107 -6.65 3.05 4.89
N GLU A 108 -7.80 3.24 5.53
CA GLU A 108 -9.10 3.13 4.89
C GLU A 108 -9.23 3.98 3.60
N GLY A 109 -10.19 3.58 2.77
CA GLY A 109 -10.60 4.31 1.58
C GLY A 109 -10.72 3.42 0.35
N TYR A 110 -10.41 4.00 -0.81
CA TYR A 110 -10.35 3.27 -2.07
C TYR A 110 -9.19 2.28 -2.09
N GLN A 111 -9.22 1.34 -3.04
CA GLN A 111 -8.13 0.37 -3.22
C GLN A 111 -6.81 1.08 -3.49
N LYS A 112 -5.77 0.71 -2.74
CA LYS A 112 -4.43 1.28 -2.84
C LYS A 112 -3.45 0.25 -3.38
N VAL A 113 -2.69 0.63 -4.41
CA VAL A 113 -1.63 -0.22 -4.95
C VAL A 113 -0.47 -0.26 -3.96
N ILE A 114 -0.12 -1.45 -3.48
CA ILE A 114 1.02 -1.65 -2.58
C ILE A 114 2.23 -2.26 -3.29
N ALA A 115 2.00 -2.97 -4.40
CA ALA A 115 3.04 -3.51 -5.25
C ALA A 115 2.59 -3.54 -6.72
N SER A 116 3.49 -3.22 -7.65
CA SER A 116 3.19 -3.34 -9.08
C SER A 116 4.45 -3.59 -9.91
N TYR A 117 4.27 -4.29 -11.01
CA TYR A 117 5.29 -4.46 -12.05
C TYR A 117 4.60 -4.76 -13.38
N GLY A 118 5.03 -4.09 -14.45
CA GLY A 118 4.42 -4.26 -15.78
C GLY A 118 2.89 -4.07 -15.72
N THR A 119 2.18 -5.09 -16.17
CA THR A 119 0.71 -5.15 -16.15
C THR A 119 0.13 -5.61 -14.82
N CYS A 120 0.91 -6.11 -13.87
CA CYS A 120 0.38 -6.62 -12.61
C CYS A 120 0.39 -5.56 -11.51
N CYS A 121 -0.79 -5.26 -10.97
CA CYS A 121 -0.97 -4.46 -9.76
C CYS A 121 -1.58 -5.33 -8.66
N PHE A 122 -1.01 -5.23 -7.46
CA PHE A 122 -1.56 -5.79 -6.24
C PHE A 122 -2.00 -4.66 -5.33
N GLY A 123 -3.26 -4.66 -4.94
CA GLY A 123 -3.85 -3.58 -4.15
C GLY A 123 -4.72 -4.06 -3.00
N ILE A 124 -4.77 -3.25 -1.95
CA ILE A 124 -5.50 -3.49 -0.70
C ILE A 124 -6.57 -2.42 -0.53
N THR A 125 -7.74 -2.83 -0.05
CA THR A 125 -8.85 -1.95 0.31
C THR A 125 -9.17 -2.16 1.79
N ALA A 126 -8.74 -1.25 2.65
CA ALA A 126 -9.13 -1.28 4.06
C ALA A 126 -10.54 -0.68 4.24
N HIS A 127 -11.36 -1.29 5.09
CA HIS A 127 -12.76 -0.92 5.30
C HIS A 127 -13.00 -0.37 6.71
N SER A 128 -14.12 0.33 6.89
CA SER A 128 -14.75 0.63 8.19
C SER A 128 -13.89 1.44 9.19
N GLY A 129 -13.20 2.50 8.76
CA GLY A 129 -12.43 3.34 9.69
C GLY A 129 -11.08 2.75 10.11
N ALA A 130 -10.75 1.54 9.65
CA ALA A 130 -9.59 0.80 10.13
C ALA A 130 -8.37 0.97 9.23
N THR A 131 -7.19 0.97 9.84
CA THR A 131 -5.93 0.65 9.16
C THR A 131 -5.73 -0.86 9.17
N VAL A 132 -5.21 -1.42 8.09
CA VAL A 132 -4.80 -2.81 8.03
C VAL A 132 -3.29 -2.92 7.87
N THR A 133 -2.69 -3.86 8.56
CA THR A 133 -1.29 -4.23 8.37
C THR A 133 -1.23 -5.53 7.56
N ILE A 134 -0.49 -5.50 6.45
CA ILE A 134 -0.27 -6.63 5.55
C ILE A 134 1.22 -6.91 5.51
N GLY A 135 1.60 -8.18 5.66
CA GLY A 135 2.97 -8.63 5.57
C GLY A 135 3.31 -9.15 4.17
N ASN A 136 4.59 -9.32 3.90
CA ASN A 136 5.06 -9.85 2.63
C ASN A 136 4.53 -11.25 2.32
N VAL A 137 4.37 -12.10 3.35
CA VAL A 137 3.83 -13.46 3.19
C VAL A 137 2.39 -13.39 2.69
N ASP A 138 1.58 -12.46 3.22
CA ASP A 138 0.18 -12.29 2.83
C ASP A 138 0.07 -11.95 1.33
N VAL A 139 0.94 -11.06 0.83
CA VAL A 139 1.02 -10.70 -0.59
C VAL A 139 1.48 -11.89 -1.44
N HIS A 140 2.51 -12.60 -1.00
CA HIS A 140 3.03 -13.78 -1.70
C HIS A 140 1.99 -14.87 -1.83
N VAL A 141 1.28 -15.20 -0.74
CA VAL A 141 0.24 -16.23 -0.73
C VAL A 141 -0.89 -15.84 -1.68
N ALA A 142 -1.38 -14.60 -1.61
CA ALA A 142 -2.44 -14.15 -2.52
C ALA A 142 -2.05 -14.22 -3.99
N ILE A 143 -0.83 -13.80 -4.35
CA ILE A 143 -0.34 -13.91 -5.74
C ILE A 143 -0.19 -15.37 -6.17
N LEU A 144 0.46 -16.20 -5.34
CA LEU A 144 0.71 -17.60 -5.62
C LEU A 144 -0.59 -18.39 -5.81
N GLU A 145 -1.55 -18.22 -4.90
CA GLU A 145 -2.84 -18.90 -4.97
C GLU A 145 -3.64 -18.45 -6.19
N SER A 146 -3.65 -17.16 -6.49
CA SER A 146 -4.35 -16.62 -7.66
C SER A 146 -3.79 -17.18 -8.97
N ILE A 147 -2.46 -17.22 -9.11
CA ILE A 147 -1.81 -17.81 -10.29
C ILE A 147 -2.13 -19.31 -10.37
N THR A 148 -2.00 -20.02 -9.25
CA THR A 148 -2.22 -21.48 -9.21
C THR A 148 -3.66 -21.85 -9.59
N GLN A 149 -4.64 -21.07 -9.14
CA GLN A 149 -6.06 -21.39 -9.33
C GLN A 149 -6.65 -20.82 -10.62
N PHE A 150 -6.24 -19.63 -11.05
CA PHE A 150 -6.96 -18.88 -12.09
C PHE A 150 -6.14 -18.52 -13.31
N ALA A 151 -4.82 -18.75 -13.32
CA ALA A 151 -4.01 -18.47 -14.48
C ALA A 151 -4.50 -19.25 -15.70
N ARG A 152 -4.77 -18.53 -16.80
CA ARG A 152 -5.17 -19.13 -18.08
C ARG A 152 -4.63 -18.35 -19.27
N GLN A 153 -4.44 -19.06 -20.37
CA GLN A 153 -4.03 -18.50 -21.65
C GLN A 153 -5.28 -18.29 -22.52
N PHE A 154 -5.37 -17.12 -23.16
CA PHE A 154 -6.46 -16.82 -24.08
C PHE A 154 -6.07 -17.08 -25.54
N PRO A 155 -7.03 -17.36 -26.44
CA PRO A 155 -6.74 -17.63 -27.85
C PRO A 155 -5.98 -16.47 -28.51
N GLY A 156 -4.88 -16.80 -29.21
CA GLY A 156 -4.05 -15.81 -29.90
C GLY A 156 -2.96 -15.16 -29.04
N GLU A 157 -2.88 -15.50 -27.76
CA GLU A 157 -1.83 -15.00 -26.87
C GLU A 157 -0.70 -16.01 -26.69
N SER A 158 0.51 -15.53 -26.41
CA SER A 158 1.68 -16.36 -26.11
C SER A 158 2.01 -16.41 -24.60
N PHE A 159 1.11 -15.93 -23.75
CA PHE A 159 1.31 -15.79 -22.31
C PHE A 159 0.01 -16.08 -21.55
N GLN A 160 0.13 -16.37 -20.25
CA GLN A 160 -1.02 -16.53 -19.37
C GLN A 160 -1.40 -15.22 -18.70
N ARG A 161 -2.68 -15.08 -18.38
CA ARG A 161 -3.26 -13.98 -17.64
C ARG A 161 -3.85 -14.44 -16.33
N VAL A 162 -3.91 -13.54 -15.37
CA VAL A 162 -4.51 -13.75 -14.06
C VAL A 162 -5.12 -12.45 -13.54
N SER A 163 -6.31 -12.55 -12.98
CA SER A 163 -6.88 -11.53 -12.12
C SER A 163 -7.76 -12.20 -11.08
N SER A 164 -7.74 -11.65 -9.88
CA SER A 164 -8.45 -12.20 -8.74
C SER A 164 -8.69 -11.10 -7.73
N ARG A 165 -9.65 -11.34 -6.85
CA ARG A 165 -9.89 -10.50 -5.69
C ARG A 165 -10.38 -11.36 -4.54
N GLY A 166 -10.27 -10.86 -3.33
CA GLY A 166 -10.72 -11.59 -2.16
C GLY A 166 -10.72 -10.72 -0.91
N ARG A 167 -10.97 -11.35 0.23
CA ARG A 167 -10.84 -10.73 1.55
C ARG A 167 -9.73 -11.39 2.33
N PHE A 168 -9.12 -10.58 3.16
CA PHE A 168 -8.19 -10.98 4.20
C PHE A 168 -8.87 -10.87 5.56
N GLN A 169 -8.65 -11.89 6.38
CA GLN A 169 -8.91 -11.86 7.81
C GLN A 169 -7.60 -11.61 8.54
N CYS A 170 -7.52 -10.49 9.27
CA CYS A 170 -6.30 -10.03 9.90
C CYS A 170 -6.44 -9.93 11.43
N GLY A 171 -5.35 -10.17 12.16
CA GLY A 171 -5.30 -10.03 13.62
C GLY A 171 -5.98 -11.17 14.40
N TRP A 172 -6.05 -11.03 15.73
CA TRP A 172 -6.35 -12.12 16.67
C TRP A 172 -7.77 -12.70 16.57
N ASN A 173 -8.73 -11.94 16.04
CA ASN A 173 -10.14 -12.36 15.96
C ASN A 173 -10.59 -12.76 14.54
N TYR A 174 -9.69 -12.74 13.55
CA TYR A 174 -9.97 -13.12 12.16
C TYR A 174 -11.29 -12.57 11.59
N GLY A 175 -11.64 -11.32 11.94
CA GLY A 175 -12.70 -10.60 11.23
C GLY A 175 -12.21 -10.21 9.84
N ASP A 176 -13.12 -10.15 8.85
CA ASP A 176 -12.77 -9.63 7.53
C ASP A 176 -12.29 -8.18 7.69
N ALA A 177 -10.99 -7.97 7.47
CA ALA A 177 -10.32 -6.72 7.80
C ALA A 177 -10.11 -5.84 6.56
N CYS A 178 -9.86 -6.46 5.40
CA CYS A 178 -9.67 -5.74 4.15
C CYS A 178 -9.95 -6.61 2.93
N GLY A 179 -10.27 -5.96 1.82
CA GLY A 179 -10.25 -6.57 0.49
C GLY A 179 -8.85 -6.49 -0.13
N TRP A 180 -8.56 -7.41 -1.04
CA TRP A 180 -7.34 -7.40 -1.85
C TRP A 180 -7.67 -7.75 -3.30
N GLY A 181 -6.76 -7.43 -4.23
CA GLY A 181 -6.92 -7.87 -5.62
C GLY A 181 -5.67 -7.76 -6.48
N ILE A 182 -5.65 -8.59 -7.52
CA ILE A 182 -4.71 -8.60 -8.63
C ILE A 182 -5.45 -8.11 -9.87
N TYR A 183 -4.99 -7.01 -10.44
CA TYR A 183 -5.64 -6.36 -11.56
C TYR A 183 -4.63 -5.74 -12.53
N PRO A 184 -5.03 -5.54 -13.80
CA PRO A 184 -4.22 -4.82 -14.77
C PRO A 184 -4.04 -3.35 -14.36
N ARG A 185 -2.88 -2.78 -14.69
CA ARG A 185 -2.64 -1.33 -14.55
C ARG A 185 -3.53 -0.50 -15.47
#